data_AF-A0AAV7BHI2-F1
#
_entry.id   AF-A0AAV7BHI2-F1
#
_cell.length_a   1.000
_cell.length_b   1.000
_cell.length_c   1.000
_cell.angle_alpha   90.00
_cell.angle_beta   90.00
_cell.angle_gamma   90.00
#
_symmetry.space_group_name_H-M   'P 1'
#
loop_
_entity.id
_entity.type
_entity.pdbx_description
1 polymer ?
#
loop_
_entity_poly.entity_id
_entity_poly.type
_entity_poly.pdbx_seq_one_letter_code
_entity_poly.pdbx_strand_id
1 'polypeptide(L)'
;MDNFFTEGTQVWLRENGQHYPSYVQSCAGGVVVFKTYYNQVFTYKQSTITRQKVTSMHSTSTNGVEDMAALCDLHEGSIMYNLYRRYQENKIYMVYNWINRTLHILTSSNTQTHYK
;
A
#
# COMPACT_ATOMS: atom_id res chain seq x y z
N MET A 1 -7.89 9.10 -20.29
CA MET A 1 -6.43 8.87 -20.37
C MET A 1 -5.92 8.85 -18.94
N ASP A 2 -5.16 7.84 -18.57
CA ASP A 2 -4.68 7.70 -17.20
C ASP A 2 -3.69 8.85 -16.90
N ASN A 3 -4.04 9.74 -15.96
CA ASN A 3 -3.27 10.93 -15.58
C ASN A 3 -2.03 10.59 -14.72
N PHE A 4 -1.24 9.58 -15.14
CA PHE A 4 -0.07 9.09 -14.42
C PHE A 4 1.02 10.15 -14.21
N PHE A 5 1.02 11.21 -15.00
CA PHE A 5 2.07 12.23 -15.01
C PHE A 5 1.65 13.55 -14.39
N THR A 6 0.46 13.62 -13.80
CA THR A 6 0.05 14.81 -13.03
C THR A 6 0.87 14.87 -11.74
N GLU A 7 1.42 16.04 -11.44
CA GLU A 7 2.16 16.26 -10.19
C GLU A 7 1.29 15.95 -8.99
N GLY A 8 1.86 15.26 -7.99
CA GLY A 8 1.15 14.77 -6.82
C GLY A 8 0.43 13.43 -7.02
N THR A 9 0.31 12.90 -8.25
CA THR A 9 -0.26 11.57 -8.47
C THR A 9 0.56 10.51 -7.76
N GLN A 10 -0.09 9.71 -6.91
CA GLN A 10 0.56 8.64 -6.17
C GLN A 10 0.57 7.35 -7.00
N VAL A 11 1.72 6.70 -7.05
CA VAL A 11 1.99 5.56 -7.92
C VAL A 11 2.89 4.54 -7.23
N TRP A 12 2.82 3.31 -7.71
CA TRP A 12 3.84 2.31 -7.47
C TRP A 12 4.91 2.42 -8.56
N LEU A 13 6.13 2.76 -8.16
CA LEU A 13 7.30 2.75 -9.04
C LEU A 13 8.03 1.41 -8.90
N ARG A 14 8.25 0.71 -10.01
CA ARG A 14 8.93 -0.59 -9.99
C ARG A 14 10.43 -0.45 -10.27
N GLU A 15 11.26 -0.70 -9.25
CA GLU A 15 12.73 -0.72 -9.36
C GLU A 15 13.28 -2.03 -8.85
N ASN A 16 14.21 -2.63 -9.60
CA ASN A 16 14.90 -3.87 -9.22
C ASN A 16 13.94 -5.00 -8.76
N GLY A 17 12.77 -5.08 -9.42
CA GLY A 17 11.73 -6.07 -9.10
C GLY A 17 10.79 -5.68 -7.95
N GLN A 18 11.11 -4.65 -7.17
CA GLN A 18 10.32 -4.19 -6.02
C GLN A 18 9.42 -3.01 -6.39
N HIS A 19 8.30 -2.87 -5.66
CA HIS A 19 7.36 -1.76 -5.83
C HIS A 19 7.58 -0.73 -4.72
N TYR A 20 7.91 0.50 -5.13
CA TYR A 20 8.16 1.61 -4.25
C TYR A 20 6.96 2.56 -4.23
N PRO A 21 6.41 2.86 -3.03
CA PRO A 21 5.33 3.83 -2.90
C PRO A 21 5.90 5.21 -3.21
N SER A 22 5.35 5.88 -4.23
CA SER A 22 5.93 7.10 -4.80
C SER A 22 4.86 8.10 -5.20
N TYR A 23 5.27 9.33 -5.48
CA TYR A 23 4.44 10.32 -6.16
C TYR A 23 5.22 11.01 -7.28
N VAL A 24 4.49 11.53 -8.27
CA VAL A 24 5.05 12.40 -9.31
C VAL A 24 5.44 13.72 -8.65
N GLN A 25 6.74 13.95 -8.47
CA GLN A 25 7.26 15.18 -7.91
C GLN A 25 7.23 16.32 -8.93
N SER A 26 7.57 16.02 -10.18
CA SER A 26 7.48 16.96 -11.30
C SER A 26 7.39 16.23 -12.63
N CYS A 27 6.70 16.80 -13.62
CA CYS A 27 6.70 16.28 -14.98
C CYS A 27 6.76 17.42 -16.00
N ALA A 28 7.96 17.70 -16.52
CA ALA A 28 8.21 18.80 -17.46
C ALA A 28 9.35 18.45 -18.42
N GLY A 29 9.32 19.03 -19.64
CA GLY A 29 10.39 18.88 -20.62
C GLY A 29 10.63 17.42 -21.08
N GLY A 30 9.60 16.58 -21.07
CA GLY A 30 9.71 15.15 -21.41
C GLY A 30 10.44 14.30 -20.35
N VAL A 31 10.65 14.86 -19.16
CA VAL A 31 11.24 14.21 -18.01
C VAL A 31 10.22 14.14 -16.88
N VAL A 32 10.15 13.00 -16.21
CA VAL A 32 9.35 12.80 -15.00
C VAL A 32 10.26 12.48 -13.83
N VAL A 33 9.97 13.08 -12.68
CA VAL A 33 10.67 12.84 -11.42
C VAL A 33 9.69 12.20 -10.45
N PHE A 34 10.04 11.02 -9.96
CA PHE A 34 9.31 10.34 -8.90
C PHE A 34 10.08 10.47 -7.59
N LYS A 35 9.37 10.82 -6.52
CA LYS A 35 9.91 10.77 -5.17
C LYS A 35 9.21 9.67 -4.38
N THR A 36 9.99 8.75 -3.82
CA THR A 36 9.44 7.70 -2.96
C THR A 36 9.12 8.26 -1.59
N TYR A 37 8.16 7.64 -0.90
CA TYR A 37 7.91 7.95 0.52
C TYR A 37 9.06 7.55 1.45
N TYR A 38 10.10 6.89 0.91
CA TYR A 38 11.36 6.58 1.59
C TYR A 38 12.46 7.59 1.25
N ASN A 39 12.10 8.75 0.70
CA ASN A 39 13.00 9.87 0.35
C ASN A 39 14.02 9.57 -0.77
N GLN A 40 13.80 8.53 -1.56
CA GLN A 40 14.59 8.29 -2.77
C GLN A 40 13.99 9.05 -3.95
N VAL A 41 14.84 9.50 -4.88
CA VAL A 41 14.41 10.26 -6.06
C VAL A 41 14.86 9.51 -7.32
N PHE A 42 13.93 9.32 -8.24
CA PHE A 42 14.15 8.64 -9.51
C PHE A 42 13.71 9.54 -10.66
N THR A 43 14.58 9.70 -11.66
CA THR A 43 14.35 10.57 -12.81
C THR A 43 14.37 9.76 -14.08
N TYR A 44 13.33 9.92 -14.91
CA TYR A 44 13.18 9.17 -16.15
C TYR A 44 12.77 10.07 -17.30
N LYS A 45 13.13 9.64 -18.52
CA LYS A 45 12.48 10.17 -19.72
C LYS A 45 11.04 9.64 -19.75
N GLN A 46 10.08 10.52 -19.95
CA GLN A 46 8.66 10.16 -19.99
C GLN A 46 8.38 9.08 -21.06
N SER A 47 9.10 9.12 -22.18
CA SER A 47 9.01 8.12 -23.26
C SER A 47 9.44 6.71 -22.87
N THR A 48 10.21 6.55 -21.78
CA THR A 48 10.66 5.24 -21.28
C THR A 48 9.73 4.65 -20.22
N ILE A 49 8.74 5.41 -19.75
CA ILE A 49 7.81 4.94 -18.73
C ILE A 49 6.75 4.04 -19.37
N THR A 50 6.69 2.80 -18.88
CA THR A 50 5.70 1.81 -19.27
C THR A 50 4.73 1.54 -18.12
N ARG A 51 3.57 0.94 -18.42
CA ARG A 51 2.61 0.47 -17.41
C ARG A 51 3.15 -0.62 -16.48
N GLN A 52 4.26 -1.27 -16.85
CA GLN A 52 4.94 -2.23 -15.98
C GLN A 52 5.92 -1.55 -15.01
N LYS A 53 6.43 -0.37 -15.41
CA LYS A 53 7.36 0.43 -14.61
C LYS A 53 6.60 1.25 -13.56
N VAL A 54 5.44 1.78 -13.94
CA VAL A 54 4.62 2.63 -13.08
C VAL A 54 3.17 2.15 -13.13
N THR A 55 2.58 1.89 -11.97
CA THR A 55 1.16 1.56 -11.82
C THR A 55 0.49 2.53 -10.84
N SER A 56 -0.83 2.69 -10.95
CA SER A 56 -1.58 3.55 -10.02
C SER A 56 -1.56 2.91 -8.65
N MET A 57 -1.44 3.72 -7.60
CA MET A 57 -1.63 3.23 -6.24
C MET A 57 -3.13 3.15 -5.94
N HIS A 58 -3.62 2.02 -5.45
CA HIS A 58 -5.02 1.88 -5.08
C HIS A 58 -5.33 2.65 -3.79
N SER A 59 -6.57 3.07 -3.62
CA SER A 59 -7.01 3.87 -2.46
C SER A 59 -6.76 3.18 -1.11
N THR A 60 -6.83 1.85 -1.07
CA THR A 60 -6.49 1.05 0.11
C THR A 60 -5.03 1.20 0.52
N SER A 61 -4.13 1.35 -0.45
CA SER A 61 -2.71 1.55 -0.20
C SER A 61 -2.35 3.01 0.06
N THR A 62 -3.03 3.96 -0.59
CA THR A 62 -2.85 5.40 -0.28
C THR A 62 -3.31 5.73 1.13
N ASN A 63 -4.45 5.17 1.56
CA ASN A 63 -5.06 5.49 2.84
C ASN A 63 -4.55 4.61 3.97
N GLY A 64 -3.97 3.45 3.65
CA GLY A 64 -3.55 2.45 4.62
C GLY A 64 -4.75 1.67 5.13
N VAL A 65 -4.51 0.47 5.64
CA VAL A 65 -5.53 -0.43 6.16
C VAL A 65 -5.11 -1.02 7.50
N GLU A 66 -6.11 -1.33 8.32
CA GLU A 66 -5.91 -2.07 9.56
C GLU A 66 -5.85 -3.57 9.33
N ASP A 67 -6.79 -4.10 8.55
CA ASP A 67 -6.75 -5.47 8.07
C ASP A 67 -5.95 -5.54 6.78
N MET A 68 -4.77 -6.18 6.83
CA MET A 68 -3.91 -6.30 5.65
C MET A 68 -4.54 -7.14 4.53
N ALA A 69 -5.54 -7.98 4.85
CA ALA A 69 -6.32 -8.69 3.84
C ALA A 69 -7.18 -7.74 2.97
N ALA A 70 -7.40 -6.49 3.41
CA ALA A 70 -8.13 -5.48 2.65
C ALA A 70 -7.25 -4.71 1.65
N LEU A 71 -5.94 -5.01 1.55
CA LEU A 71 -5.09 -4.42 0.52
C LEU A 71 -5.47 -4.95 -0.87
N CYS A 72 -5.87 -4.05 -1.78
CA CYS A 72 -6.11 -4.42 -3.18
C CYS A 72 -4.81 -4.58 -3.98
N ASP A 73 -3.78 -3.80 -3.66
CA ASP A 73 -2.46 -3.95 -4.25
C ASP A 73 -1.74 -5.11 -3.55
N LEU A 74 -1.69 -6.29 -4.17
CA LEU A 74 -1.16 -7.52 -3.57
C LEU A 74 0.30 -7.79 -3.97
N HIS A 75 1.22 -6.94 -3.51
CA HIS A 75 2.66 -7.12 -3.70
C HIS A 75 3.43 -6.68 -2.45
N GLU A 76 4.66 -7.16 -2.27
CA GLU A 76 5.46 -6.91 -1.03
C GLU A 76 5.58 -5.42 -0.68
N GLY A 77 5.69 -4.54 -1.68
CA GLY A 77 5.76 -3.09 -1.49
C GLY A 77 4.55 -2.47 -0.80
N SER A 78 3.33 -2.99 -1.02
CA SER A 78 2.11 -2.45 -0.42
C SER A 78 1.98 -2.85 1.04
N ILE A 79 2.34 -4.08 1.36
CA ILE A 79 2.40 -4.61 2.71
C ILE A 79 3.44 -3.82 3.53
N MET A 80 4.65 -3.66 2.97
CA MET A 80 5.72 -2.92 3.64
C MET A 80 5.36 -1.45 3.84
N TYR A 81 4.76 -0.80 2.85
CA TYR A 81 4.33 0.59 2.97
C TYR A 81 3.22 0.77 4.02
N ASN A 82 2.25 -0.14 4.07
CA ASN A 82 1.20 -0.11 5.08
C ASN A 82 1.79 -0.26 6.49
N LEU A 83 2.72 -1.18 6.68
CA LEU A 83 3.46 -1.35 7.94
C LEU A 83 4.26 -0.10 8.31
N TYR A 84 5.02 0.45 7.37
CA TYR A 84 5.79 1.68 7.55
C TYR A 84 4.90 2.82 8.03
N ARG A 85 3.76 3.04 7.38
CA ARG A 85 2.79 4.07 7.78
C ARG A 85 2.23 3.84 9.17
N ARG A 86 1.80 2.62 9.47
CA ARG A 86 1.32 2.27 10.81
C ARG A 86 2.38 2.52 11.88
N TYR A 87 3.64 2.22 11.59
CA TYR A 87 4.75 2.53 12.48
C TYR A 87 4.91 4.04 12.70
N GLN A 88 4.88 4.85 11.63
CA GLN A 88 4.93 6.31 11.73
C GLN A 88 3.76 6.91 12.54
N GLU A 89 2.59 6.28 12.49
CA GLU A 89 1.39 6.72 13.21
C GLU A 89 1.27 6.11 14.63
N ASN A 90 2.31 5.42 15.13
CA ASN A 90 2.28 4.67 16.40
C ASN A 90 1.16 3.60 16.47
N LYS A 91 0.65 3.14 15.33
CA LYS A 91 -0.33 2.06 15.18
C LYS A 91 0.36 0.69 15.09
N ILE A 92 1.30 0.46 15.99
CA ILE A 92 2.13 -0.76 16.08
C ILE A 92 1.38 -1.98 16.61
N TYR A 93 0.12 -1.84 17.02
CA TYR A 93 -0.71 -2.99 17.38
C TYR A 93 -0.91 -3.89 16.17
N MET A 94 -0.17 -4.99 16.19
CA MET A 94 -0.21 -6.10 15.26
C MET A 94 -1.34 -7.04 15.72
N VAL A 95 -2.36 -7.24 14.88
CA VAL A 95 -3.23 -8.44 14.88
C VAL A 95 -3.87 -8.80 16.25
N TYR A 96 -4.34 -7.85 17.06
CA TYR A 96 -5.22 -8.19 18.19
C TYR A 96 -6.59 -8.71 17.71
N ASN A 97 -6.95 -8.44 16.45
CA ASN A 97 -8.21 -8.91 15.86
C ASN A 97 -8.25 -10.42 15.58
N TRP A 98 -7.13 -11.11 15.39
CA TRP A 98 -7.17 -12.58 15.27
C TRP A 98 -7.46 -13.22 16.62
N ILE A 99 -6.91 -12.68 17.71
CA ILE A 99 -7.23 -13.13 19.07
C ILE A 99 -8.71 -12.87 19.38
N ASN A 100 -9.22 -11.67 19.08
CA ASN A 100 -10.63 -11.36 19.35
C ASN A 100 -11.61 -12.16 18.49
N ARG A 101 -11.31 -12.37 17.19
CA ARG A 101 -12.17 -13.17 16.30
C ARG A 101 -12.13 -14.64 16.68
N THR A 102 -10.97 -15.17 17.08
CA THR A 102 -10.85 -16.53 17.61
C THR A 102 -11.58 -16.66 18.95
N LEU A 103 -11.46 -15.68 19.85
CA LEU A 103 -12.16 -15.65 21.13
C LEU A 103 -13.69 -15.62 20.93
N HIS A 104 -14.19 -14.81 20.00
CA HIS A 104 -15.62 -14.75 19.67
C HIS A 104 -16.14 -16.09 19.11
N ILE A 105 -15.37 -16.77 18.26
CA ILE A 105 -15.73 -18.09 17.73
C ILE A 105 -15.76 -19.16 18.85
N LEU A 106 -14.81 -19.12 19.79
CA LEU A 106 -14.72 -20.05 20.92
C LEU A 106 -15.79 -19.80 22.00
N THR A 107 -16.21 -18.55 22.23
CA THR A 107 -17.30 -18.23 23.16
C THR A 107 -18.68 -18.53 22.57
N SER A 108 -18.83 -18.39 21.25
CA SER A 108 -20.09 -18.71 20.54
C SER A 108 -20.34 -20.22 20.40
N SER A 109 -19.29 -21.04 20.46
CA SER A 109 -19.41 -22.51 20.40
C SER A 109 -19.69 -23.15 21.77
N ASN A 110 -19.28 -22.51 22.87
CA ASN A 110 -19.59 -22.99 24.24
C ASN A 110 -21.01 -22.66 24.72
N THR A 111 -21.74 -21.77 24.04
CA THR A 111 -23.12 -21.41 24.42
C THR A 111 -24.17 -22.32 23.76
N GLN A 112 -23.78 -23.20 22.83
CA GLN A 112 -24.70 -24.16 22.19
C GLN A 112 -24.69 -25.57 22.81
N THR A 113 -23.80 -25.87 23.77
CA THR A 113 -23.68 -27.21 24.39
C THR A 113 -24.46 -27.41 25.68
N HIS A 114 -25.18 -26.40 26.19
CA HIS A 114 -25.98 -26.49 27.43
C HIS A 114 -27.46 -26.15 27.24
N TYR A 115 -28.11 -26.81 26.28
CA TYR A 115 -29.57 -26.99 26.29
C TYR A 115 -29.91 -28.37 25.69
N LYS A 116 -29.78 -29.41 26.52
CA LYS A 116 -30.54 -30.67 26.40
C LYS A 116 -30.59 -31.36 27.75
#